data_AF-A0A7S3MTF4-F1
#
_entry.id   AF-A0A7S3MTF4-F1
#
_cell.length_a   1.000
_cell.length_b   1.000
_cell.length_c   1.000
_cell.angle_alpha   90.00
_cell.angle_beta   90.00
_cell.angle_gamma   90.00
#
_symmetry.space_group_name_H-M   'P 1'
#
loop_
_entity.id
_entity.type
_entity.pdbx_description
1 polymer ?
#
loop_
_entity_poly.entity_id
_entity_poly.type
_entity_poly.pdbx_seq_one_letter_code
_entity_poly.pdbx_strand_id
1 'polypeptide(L)'
;MRDHIHERLQDVHKMNTKLIHFLGDYYFKKLSKKEFKSIRDQIIEPLSGVHSEQDLHDFMCQEQNKQLPMNTPLYRFWLIPDYEDGKSVIIAKMHHSMSDGLGITHMILHLCDQRDVSVIPGIRYYSFCMHFLVSLTLPFFVLKESIVSIF
;
A
#
# COMPACT_ATOMS: atom_id res chain seq x y z
N MET A 1 -2.38 17.53 -8.74
CA MET A 1 -2.75 16.26 -8.07
C MET A 1 -1.94 15.07 -8.58
N ARG A 2 -2.03 14.73 -9.87
CA ARG A 2 -1.32 13.60 -10.47
C ARG A 2 0.19 13.61 -10.27
N ASP A 3 0.85 14.73 -10.59
CA ASP A 3 2.30 14.86 -10.45
C ASP A 3 2.73 14.83 -8.98
N HIS A 4 1.96 15.45 -8.09
CA HIS A 4 2.18 15.40 -6.64
C HIS A 4 2.17 13.96 -6.10
N ILE A 5 1.18 13.15 -6.49
CA ILE A 5 1.12 11.74 -6.11
C ILE A 5 2.34 10.98 -6.65
N HIS A 6 2.71 11.22 -7.91
CA HIS A 6 3.87 10.57 -8.52
C HIS A 6 5.18 10.90 -7.79
N GLU A 7 5.43 12.18 -7.50
CA GLU A 7 6.63 12.62 -6.82
C GLU A 7 6.74 12.05 -5.40
N ARG A 8 5.65 12.11 -4.62
CA ARG A 8 5.63 11.57 -3.25
C ARG A 8 5.82 10.05 -3.22
N LEU A 9 5.19 9.31 -4.13
CA LEU A 9 5.34 7.85 -4.17
C LEU A 9 6.75 7.39 -4.55
N GLN A 10 7.52 8.21 -5.27
CA GLN A 10 8.90 7.90 -5.61
C GLN A 10 9.80 7.75 -4.38
N ASP A 11 9.49 8.48 -3.31
CA ASP A 11 10.25 8.52 -2.06
C ASP A 11 9.89 7.36 -1.12
N VAL A 12 8.73 6.74 -1.31
CA VAL A 12 8.31 5.56 -0.56
C VAL A 12 8.97 4.32 -1.15
N HIS A 13 9.97 3.77 -0.44
CA HIS A 13 10.77 2.63 -0.91
C HIS A 13 9.91 1.50 -1.52
N LYS A 14 8.85 1.10 -0.81
CA LYS A 14 7.99 -0.02 -1.24
C LYS A 14 7.16 0.30 -2.49
N MET A 15 6.69 1.55 -2.63
CA MET A 15 5.93 1.98 -3.81
C MET A 15 6.82 2.15 -5.05
N ASN A 16 8.12 2.33 -4.85
CA ASN A 16 9.07 2.44 -5.95
C ASN A 16 9.73 1.10 -6.33
N THR A 17 8.99 -0.02 -6.21
CA THR A 17 9.49 -1.37 -6.54
C THR A 17 8.56 -2.11 -7.50
N LYS A 18 9.14 -2.98 -8.34
CA LYS A 18 8.43 -3.96 -9.18
C LYS A 18 8.77 -5.38 -8.75
N LEU A 19 7.92 -6.34 -9.10
CA LEU A 19 8.25 -7.75 -8.94
C LEU A 19 9.18 -8.23 -10.05
N ILE A 20 10.19 -9.00 -9.66
CA ILE A 20 11.03 -9.77 -10.57
C ILE A 20 10.99 -11.24 -10.15
N HIS A 21 10.96 -12.13 -11.13
CA HIS A 21 11.08 -13.56 -10.90
C HIS A 21 12.54 -13.96 -11.14
N PHE A 22 13.19 -14.54 -10.14
CA PHE A 22 14.58 -14.94 -10.19
C PHE A 22 14.75 -16.25 -9.40
N LEU A 23 15.39 -17.26 -10.01
CA LEU A 23 15.66 -18.56 -9.38
C LEU A 23 14.43 -19.28 -8.78
N GLY A 24 13.23 -19.09 -9.35
CA GLY A 24 12.00 -19.74 -8.88
C GLY A 24 11.26 -18.96 -7.80
N ASP A 25 11.81 -17.84 -7.34
CA ASP A 25 11.23 -16.98 -6.31
C ASP A 25 10.95 -15.57 -6.85
N TYR A 26 10.08 -14.85 -6.14
CA TYR A 26 9.70 -13.47 -6.44
C TYR A 26 10.41 -12.49 -5.51
N TYR A 27 11.02 -11.47 -6.09
CA TYR A 27 11.73 -10.41 -5.36
C TYR A 27 11.23 -9.03 -5.75
N PHE A 28 11.30 -8.09 -4.80
CA PHE A 28 11.08 -6.68 -5.09
C PHE A 28 12.37 -6.04 -5.59
N LYS A 29 12.34 -5.48 -6.80
CA LYS A 29 13.43 -4.69 -7.36
C LYS A 29 13.02 -3.22 -7.39
N LYS A 30 13.86 -2.38 -6.81
CA LYS A 30 13.69 -0.92 -6.87
C LYS A 30 13.80 -0.44 -8.33
N LEU A 31 12.89 0.43 -8.73
CA LEU A 31 12.90 1.07 -10.04
C LEU A 31 13.86 2.26 -10.02
N SER A 32 14.55 2.48 -11.14
CA SER A 32 15.28 3.74 -11.34
C SER A 32 14.29 4.90 -11.51
N LYS A 33 14.71 6.14 -11.22
CA LYS A 33 13.87 7.34 -11.40
C LYS A 33 13.35 7.48 -12.84
N LYS A 34 14.17 7.10 -13.83
CA LYS A 34 13.79 7.13 -15.26
C LYS A 34 12.72 6.09 -15.57
N GLU A 35 12.90 4.85 -15.10
CA GLU A 35 11.88 3.80 -15.25
C GLU A 35 10.57 4.19 -14.56
N PHE A 36 10.63 4.67 -13.31
CA PHE A 36 9.45 5.07 -12.55
C PHE A 36 8.67 6.18 -13.27
N LYS A 37 9.36 7.19 -13.81
CA LYS A 37 8.74 8.25 -14.62
C LYS A 37 8.07 7.71 -15.89
N SER A 38 8.69 6.73 -16.55
CA SER A 38 8.15 6.15 -17.80
C SER A 38 6.85 5.37 -17.60
N ILE A 39 6.65 4.78 -16.42
CA ILE A 39 5.45 4.00 -16.08
C ILE A 39 4.40 4.82 -15.34
N ARG A 40 4.61 6.12 -15.13
CA ARG A 40 3.68 7.02 -14.43
C ARG A 40 2.26 6.89 -14.96
N ASP A 41 2.11 6.84 -16.27
CA ASP A 41 0.80 6.82 -16.92
C ASP A 41 0.07 5.48 -16.76
N GLN A 42 0.81 4.40 -16.45
CA GLN A 42 0.24 3.08 -16.17
C GLN A 42 -0.19 2.91 -14.70
N ILE A 43 0.36 3.74 -13.82
CA ILE A 43 0.14 3.69 -12.37
C ILE A 43 -0.91 4.72 -11.95
N ILE A 44 -0.92 5.91 -12.55
CA ILE A 44 -1.83 6.99 -12.18
C ILE A 44 -2.59 7.44 -13.43
N GLU A 45 -3.85 7.00 -13.49
CA GLU A 45 -4.74 7.17 -14.63
C GLU A 45 -5.88 8.14 -14.28
N PRO A 46 -6.10 9.22 -15.05
CA PRO A 46 -7.31 10.01 -14.92
C PRO A 46 -8.50 9.21 -15.47
N LEU A 47 -9.59 9.12 -14.72
CA LEU A 47 -10.80 8.43 -15.13
C LEU A 47 -11.90 9.46 -15.44
N SER A 48 -12.40 9.44 -16.67
CA SER A 48 -13.53 10.26 -17.13
C SER A 48 -14.79 9.42 -17.23
N GLY A 49 -15.95 9.99 -16.88
CA GLY A 49 -17.25 9.34 -17.06
C GLY A 49 -17.80 8.59 -15.83
N VAL A 50 -17.18 8.75 -14.66
CA VAL A 50 -17.71 8.29 -13.38
C VAL A 50 -18.21 9.50 -12.61
N HIS A 51 -19.54 9.65 -12.51
CA HIS A 51 -20.17 10.83 -11.88
C HIS A 51 -21.25 10.44 -10.85
N SER A 52 -21.47 9.16 -10.61
CA SER A 52 -22.38 8.66 -9.60
C SER A 52 -21.77 7.56 -8.75
N GLU A 53 -22.37 7.32 -7.58
CA GLU A 53 -21.94 6.24 -6.69
C GLU A 53 -22.09 4.86 -7.34
N GLN A 54 -23.11 4.69 -8.18
CA GLN A 54 -23.32 3.46 -8.93
C GLN A 54 -22.21 3.24 -9.97
N ASP A 55 -21.82 4.29 -10.71
CA ASP A 55 -20.72 4.20 -11.68
C ASP A 55 -19.40 3.84 -10.97
N LEU A 56 -19.18 4.43 -9.80
CA LEU A 56 -18.01 4.15 -8.97
C LEU A 56 -18.01 2.70 -8.49
N HIS A 57 -19.15 2.22 -7.99
CA HIS A 57 -19.34 0.84 -7.58
C HIS A 57 -19.05 -0.13 -8.73
N ASP A 58 -19.65 0.10 -9.90
CA ASP A 58 -19.51 -0.78 -11.06
C ASP A 58 -18.07 -0.80 -11.58
N PHE A 59 -17.40 0.36 -11.59
CA PHE A 59 -15.98 0.45 -11.91
C PHE A 59 -15.12 -0.35 -10.93
N MET A 60 -15.35 -0.19 -9.62
CA MET A 60 -14.60 -0.92 -8.60
C MET A 60 -14.79 -2.44 -8.72
N CYS A 61 -16.03 -2.89 -8.95
CA CYS A 61 -16.33 -4.32 -9.16
C CYS A 61 -15.62 -4.88 -10.40
N GLN A 62 -15.59 -4.12 -11.50
CA GLN A 62 -14.89 -4.54 -12.72
C GLN A 62 -13.37 -4.61 -12.51
N GLU A 63 -12.79 -3.64 -11.80
CA GLU A 63 -11.35 -3.59 -11.57
C GLU A 63 -10.89 -4.59 -10.50
N GLN A 64 -11.71 -4.91 -9.50
CA GLN A 64 -11.30 -5.76 -8.37
C GLN A 64 -10.69 -7.10 -8.80
N ASN A 65 -11.27 -7.74 -9.82
CA ASN A 65 -10.85 -9.06 -10.28
C ASN A 65 -9.70 -9.05 -11.31
N LYS A 66 -9.33 -7.87 -11.84
CA LYS A 66 -8.23 -7.78 -12.81
C LYS A 66 -6.89 -7.90 -12.11
N GLN A 67 -5.96 -8.70 -12.62
CA GLN A 67 -4.63 -8.78 -12.03
C GLN A 67 -3.81 -7.52 -12.37
N LEU A 68 -2.98 -7.09 -11.41
CA LEU A 68 -2.00 -6.03 -11.67
C LEU A 68 -0.81 -6.62 -12.44
N PRO A 69 -0.27 -5.90 -13.44
CA PRO A 69 0.83 -6.42 -14.23
C PRO A 69 2.12 -6.43 -13.41
N MET A 70 2.88 -7.52 -13.51
CA MET A 70 4.08 -7.75 -12.68
C MET A 70 5.27 -6.83 -13.04
N ASN A 71 5.24 -6.21 -14.22
CA ASN A 71 6.30 -5.32 -14.71
C ASN A 71 6.19 -3.89 -14.15
N THR A 72 5.09 -3.54 -13.48
CA THR A 72 4.90 -2.28 -12.76
C THR A 72 4.92 -2.53 -11.25
N PRO A 73 4.98 -1.47 -10.43
CA PRO A 73 4.59 -1.59 -9.04
C PRO A 73 3.20 -2.20 -8.90
N LEU A 74 3.00 -3.00 -7.86
CA LEU A 74 1.74 -3.72 -7.61
C LEU A 74 0.69 -2.80 -6.97
N TYR A 75 0.50 -1.62 -7.54
CA TYR A 75 -0.60 -0.73 -7.23
C TYR A 75 -0.98 0.12 -8.44
N ARG A 76 -2.19 0.66 -8.40
CA ARG A 76 -2.71 1.62 -9.38
C ARG A 76 -3.64 2.61 -8.68
N PHE A 77 -3.59 3.85 -9.15
CA PHE A 77 -4.44 4.95 -8.75
C PHE A 77 -5.28 5.40 -9.93
N TRP A 78 -6.57 5.60 -9.70
CA TRP A 78 -7.44 6.33 -10.61
C TRP A 78 -7.87 7.65 -9.97
N LEU A 79 -7.82 8.72 -10.76
CA LEU A 79 -8.17 10.07 -10.31
C LEU A 79 -9.43 10.52 -11.04
N ILE A 80 -10.46 10.87 -10.27
CA ILE A 80 -11.71 11.45 -10.76
C ILE A 80 -11.77 12.88 -10.18
N PRO A 81 -11.20 13.89 -10.86
CA PRO A 81 -11.15 15.25 -10.33
C PRO A 81 -12.54 15.88 -10.18
N ASP A 82 -13.46 15.56 -11.10
CA ASP A 82 -14.77 16.19 -11.24
C ASP A 82 -15.91 15.19 -10.94
N TYR A 83 -15.85 14.55 -9.77
CA TYR A 83 -16.87 13.56 -9.37
C TYR A 83 -18.19 14.25 -9.01
N GLU A 84 -18.13 15.26 -8.14
CA GLU A 84 -19.22 16.16 -7.79
C GLU A 84 -18.67 17.58 -7.60
N ASP A 85 -19.54 18.59 -7.51
CA ASP A 85 -19.11 19.97 -7.29
C ASP A 85 -18.27 20.10 -6.01
N GLY A 86 -17.02 20.54 -6.18
CA GLY A 86 -16.02 20.62 -5.10
C GLY A 86 -15.49 19.30 -4.55
N LYS A 87 -15.82 18.14 -5.15
CA LYS A 87 -15.35 16.82 -4.69
C LYS A 87 -14.60 16.06 -5.77
N SER A 88 -13.45 15.52 -5.37
CA SER A 88 -12.66 14.59 -6.18
C SER A 88 -12.59 13.24 -5.51
N VAL A 89 -12.48 12.18 -6.31
CA VAL A 89 -12.32 10.81 -5.84
C VAL A 89 -10.98 10.25 -6.28
N ILE A 90 -10.32 9.54 -5.37
CA ILE A 90 -9.12 8.75 -5.65
C ILE A 90 -9.44 7.30 -5.37
N ILE A 91 -9.31 6.44 -6.38
CA ILE A 91 -9.44 5.00 -6.24
C ILE A 91 -8.04 4.42 -6.18
N ALA A 92 -7.74 3.66 -5.12
CA ALA A 92 -6.45 3.01 -4.96
C ALA A 92 -6.65 1.49 -4.94
N LYS A 93 -5.99 0.81 -5.87
CA LYS A 93 -5.90 -0.66 -5.89
C LYS A 93 -4.47 -1.05 -5.63
N MET A 94 -4.26 -1.98 -4.71
CA MET A 94 -2.92 -2.45 -4.34
C MET A 94 -2.94 -3.90 -3.94
N HIS A 95 -1.85 -4.60 -4.23
CA HIS A 95 -1.66 -5.97 -3.79
C HIS A 95 -1.29 -6.01 -2.31
N HIS A 96 -1.85 -6.97 -1.54
CA HIS A 96 -1.66 -7.00 -0.08
C HIS A 96 -0.19 -7.24 0.35
N SER A 97 0.64 -7.85 -0.52
CA SER A 97 2.09 -7.97 -0.26
C SER A 97 2.81 -6.61 -0.20
N MET A 98 2.24 -5.57 -0.81
CA MET A 98 2.80 -4.22 -0.80
C MET A 98 2.56 -3.52 0.54
N SER A 99 1.39 -3.70 1.14
CA SER A 99 1.05 -2.98 2.35
C SER A 99 0.00 -3.71 3.18
N ASP A 100 0.19 -3.65 4.48
CA ASP A 100 -0.85 -3.92 5.47
C ASP A 100 -1.67 -2.63 5.73
N GLY A 101 -2.67 -2.72 6.62
CA GLY A 101 -3.52 -1.57 6.96
C GLY A 101 -2.74 -0.37 7.50
N LEU A 102 -1.65 -0.60 8.26
CA LEU A 102 -0.79 0.47 8.76
C LEU A 102 -0.04 1.14 7.61
N GLY A 103 0.58 0.36 6.73
CA GLY A 103 1.31 0.90 5.59
C GLY A 103 0.41 1.71 4.64
N ILE A 104 -0.89 1.36 4.51
CA ILE A 104 -1.86 2.13 3.71
C ILE A 104 -2.10 3.49 4.37
N THR A 105 -2.35 3.51 5.68
CA THR A 105 -2.52 4.77 6.43
C THR A 105 -1.27 5.64 6.32
N HIS A 106 -0.08 5.05 6.47
CA HIS A 106 1.18 5.76 6.29
C HIS A 106 1.37 6.31 4.87
N MET A 107 0.97 5.56 3.85
CA MET A 107 0.98 6.01 2.46
C MET A 107 0.04 7.20 2.27
N ILE A 108 -1.20 7.12 2.74
CA ILE A 108 -2.18 8.21 2.62
C ILE A 108 -1.68 9.46 3.32
N LEU A 109 -1.17 9.36 4.55
CA LEU A 109 -0.57 10.49 5.28
C LEU A 109 0.64 11.08 4.56
N HIS A 110 1.40 10.27 3.81
CA HIS A 110 2.55 10.73 3.03
C HIS A 110 2.14 11.49 1.75
N LEU A 111 0.95 11.19 1.21
CA LEU A 111 0.37 11.90 0.06
C LEU A 111 -0.22 13.27 0.45
N CYS A 112 -0.57 13.48 1.72
CA CYS A 112 -1.01 14.78 2.22
C CYS A 112 0.12 15.83 2.17
N ASP A 113 -0.27 17.09 1.96
CA ASP A 113 0.67 18.22 1.92
C ASP A 113 1.36 18.42 3.27
N GLN A 114 0.57 18.37 4.35
CA GLN A 114 1.04 18.44 5.72
C GLN A 114 0.97 17.05 6.34
N ARG A 115 2.15 16.47 6.59
CA ARG A 115 2.27 15.20 7.29
C ARG A 115 2.22 15.46 8.78
N ASP A 116 1.06 15.22 9.39
CA ASP A 116 0.98 15.16 10.84
C ASP A 116 1.48 13.79 11.32
N VAL A 117 2.61 13.78 12.01
CA VAL A 117 3.21 12.56 12.57
C VAL A 117 2.55 12.13 13.87
N SER A 118 1.77 13.01 14.51
CA SER A 118 1.09 12.73 15.77
C SER A 118 -0.15 11.84 15.58
N VAL A 119 -0.73 11.84 14.38
CA VAL A 119 -1.88 10.99 13.99
C VAL A 119 -1.46 9.63 13.45
N ILE A 120 -0.16 9.35 13.37
CA ILE A 120 0.32 8.04 12.92
C ILE A 120 -0.10 6.99 13.97
N PRO A 121 -0.78 5.90 13.56
CA PRO A 121 -1.12 4.83 14.48
C PRO A 121 0.14 4.33 15.17
N GLY A 122 0.14 4.38 16.50
CA GLY A 122 1.33 4.16 17.32
C GLY A 122 1.92 2.77 17.08
N ILE A 123 3.09 2.73 16.43
CA ILE A 123 3.96 1.56 16.47
C ILE A 123 4.45 1.48 17.91
N ARG A 124 4.06 0.41 18.64
CA ARG A 124 4.56 0.18 19.99
C ARG A 124 6.06 -0.10 19.93
N TYR A 125 6.86 0.89 20.32
CA TYR A 125 8.29 0.70 20.51
C TYR A 125 8.52 -0.05 21.82
N TYR A 126 8.91 -1.31 21.70
CA TYR A 126 9.39 -2.08 22.84
C TYR A 126 10.83 -1.71 23.14
N SER A 127 11.12 -1.39 24.40
CA SER A 127 12.51 -1.22 24.82
C SER A 127 13.28 -2.53 24.63
N PHE A 128 14.61 -2.45 24.52
CA PHE A 128 15.47 -3.63 24.40
C PHE A 128 15.16 -4.68 25.48
N CYS A 129 14.98 -4.25 26.73
CA CYS A 129 14.63 -5.14 27.84
C CYS A 129 13.29 -5.85 27.64
N MET A 130 12.29 -5.15 27.12
CA MET A 130 10.99 -5.74 26.84
C MET A 130 11.07 -6.73 25.67
N HIS A 131 11.84 -6.42 24.63
CA HIS A 131 12.09 -7.35 23.53
C HIS A 131 12.77 -8.63 24.00
N PHE A 132 13.78 -8.50 24.88
CA PHE A 132 14.46 -9.63 25.51
C PHE A 132 13.51 -10.47 26.37
N LEU A 133 12.70 -9.84 27.22
CA LEU A 133 11.73 -10.54 28.06
C LEU A 133 10.65 -11.26 27.24
N VAL A 134 10.10 -10.61 26.21
CA VAL A 134 9.12 -11.25 25.32
C VAL A 134 9.76 -12.44 24.62
N SER A 135 10.97 -12.27 24.06
CA SER A 135 11.67 -13.35 23.36
C SER A 135 12.00 -14.53 24.29
N LEU A 136 12.33 -14.25 25.55
CA LEU A 136 12.61 -15.28 26.55
C LEU A 136 11.34 -16.01 27.00
N THR A 137 10.22 -15.30 27.15
CA THR A 137 8.98 -15.85 27.72
C THR A 137 8.06 -16.49 26.67
N LEU A 138 8.10 -16.05 25.41
CA LEU A 138 7.24 -16.54 24.33
C LEU A 138 7.28 -18.08 24.18
N PRO A 139 8.45 -18.76 24.18
CA PRO A 139 8.49 -20.21 24.02
C PRO A 139 7.79 -20.95 25.15
N PHE A 140 7.93 -20.47 26.40
CA PHE A 140 7.27 -21.08 27.55
C PHE A 140 5.76 -20.88 27.52
N PHE A 141 5.30 -19.71 27.04
CA PHE A 141 3.88 -19.43 26.87
C PHE A 141 3.27 -20.34 25.80
N VAL A 142 3.92 -20.47 24.65
CA VAL A 142 3.51 -21.39 23.57
C VAL A 142 3.48 -22.84 24.07
N LEU A 143 4.49 -23.26 24.84
CA LEU A 143 4.54 -24.61 25.39
C LEU A 143 3.41 -24.87 26.41
N LYS A 144 3.14 -23.92 27.29
CA LYS A 144 2.04 -24.00 28.26
C LYS A 144 0.68 -24.14 27.56
N GLU A 145 0.39 -23.26 26.60
CA GLU A 145 -0.88 -23.32 25.85
C GLU A 145 -0.99 -24.61 25.01
N SER A 146 0.12 -25.09 24.45
CA SER A 146 0.15 -26.37 23.72
C SER A 146 -0.17 -27.56 24.63
N ILE A 147 0.34 -27.57 25.86
CA ILE A 147 0.04 -28.63 26.85
C ILE A 147 -1.43 -28.55 27.27
N VAL A 148 -1.96 -27.36 27.54
CA VAL A 148 -3.37 -27.16 27.93
C VAL A 148 -4.32 -27.53 26.79
N SER A 149 -3.94 -27.31 25.52
CA SER A 149 -4.78 -27.69 24.37
C SER A 149 -4.79 -29.19 24.07
N ILE A 150 -3.87 -29.97 24.66
CA ILE A 150 -3.76 -31.42 24.45
C ILE A 150 -4.57 -32.22 25.51
N PHE A 151 -4.94 -31.59 26.63
CA PHE A 151 -5.72 -32.19 27.73
C PHE A 151 -7.10 -31.55 27.84
#